data_AF-A0A9E0V7E4-F1
#
_entry.id   AF-A0A9E0V7E4-F1
#
_cell.length_a   1.000
_cell.length_b   1.000
_cell.length_c   1.000
_cell.angle_alpha   90.00
_cell.angle_beta   90.00
_cell.angle_gamma   90.00
#
_symmetry.space_group_name_H-M   'P 1'
#
loop_
_entity.id
_entity.type
_entity.pdbx_description
1 polymer ?
#
loop_
_entity_poly.entity_id
_entity_poly.type
_entity_poly.pdbx_seq_one_letter_code
_entity_poly.pdbx_strand_id
1 'polypeptide(L)'
;MIGFNITATSNVGFSRNRGGWTEGSLWFAKAALSKTAPKGTGMFTPDLLGAIEAQFGNLKDVLIRDVGGVGNYFLMNVTGSILMSMTFRPETPANIVVWKLLNGIGLNNTELGDQVMIQLCKMIVDFDEYLTLKSGALGQTPLLTIDIEL
;
A
#
# COMPACT_ATOMS: atom_id res chain seq x y z
N MET A 1 -1.06 9.89 -13.11
CA MET A 1 -1.40 11.13 -12.36
C MET A 1 -0.11 11.68 -11.70
N ILE A 2 -0.09 12.91 -11.13
CA ILE A 2 1.00 13.32 -10.21
C ILE A 2 0.53 12.93 -8.82
N GLY A 3 0.88 11.73 -8.37
CA GLY A 3 0.36 11.16 -7.14
C GLY A 3 -0.59 10.00 -7.37
N PHE A 4 -1.03 9.41 -6.27
CA PHE A 4 -1.96 8.29 -6.23
C PHE A 4 -2.96 8.50 -5.11
N ASN A 5 -4.12 7.87 -5.24
CA ASN A 5 -5.18 7.88 -4.24
C ASN A 5 -5.62 6.44 -3.97
N ILE A 6 -5.75 6.08 -2.70
CA ILE A 6 -6.23 4.78 -2.24
C ILE A 6 -7.39 5.00 -1.28
N THR A 7 -8.57 4.56 -1.69
CA THR A 7 -9.77 4.61 -0.87
C THR A 7 -10.15 3.20 -0.43
N ALA A 8 -10.15 2.96 0.88
CA ALA A 8 -10.55 1.68 1.46
C ALA A 8 -11.90 1.84 2.18
N THR A 9 -12.85 0.97 1.86
CA THR A 9 -14.18 0.92 2.48
C THR A 9 -14.56 -0.52 2.81
N SER A 10 -15.51 -0.71 3.73
CA SER A 10 -15.99 -2.03 4.09
C SER A 10 -17.48 -2.07 4.39
N ASN A 11 -18.12 -3.21 4.12
CA ASN A 11 -19.49 -3.50 4.52
C ASN A 11 -19.70 -3.50 6.05
N VAL A 12 -18.63 -3.52 6.86
CA VAL A 12 -18.70 -3.44 8.33
C VAL A 12 -18.36 -2.05 8.88
N GLY A 13 -18.40 -1.02 8.04
CA GLY A 13 -18.29 0.40 8.45
C GLY A 13 -16.86 0.93 8.57
N PHE A 14 -15.86 0.18 8.11
CA PHE A 14 -14.50 0.71 7.98
C PHE A 14 -14.41 1.65 6.78
N SER A 15 -13.75 2.80 6.96
CA SER A 15 -13.40 3.71 5.88
C SER A 15 -12.08 4.42 6.17
N ARG A 16 -11.21 4.44 5.17
CA ARG A 16 -9.94 5.16 5.16
C ARG A 16 -9.69 5.69 3.75
N ASN A 17 -9.05 6.85 3.68
CA ASN A 17 -8.52 7.38 2.44
C ASN A 17 -7.06 7.76 2.68
N ARG A 18 -6.17 7.35 1.78
CA ARG A 18 -4.76 7.70 1.80
C ARG A 18 -4.33 8.03 0.38
N GLY A 19 -3.69 9.18 0.21
CA GLY A 19 -3.08 9.58 -1.04
C GLY A 19 -1.63 10.00 -0.81
N GLY A 20 -0.87 10.04 -1.89
CA GLY A 20 0.53 10.39 -1.84
C GLY A 20 1.06 10.82 -3.19
N TRP A 21 2.33 11.20 -3.21
CA TRP A 21 3.05 11.53 -4.42
C TRP A 21 3.59 10.21 -5.01
N THR A 22 3.56 10.03 -6.33
CA THR A 22 4.23 8.85 -6.93
C THR A 22 5.74 9.06 -6.94
N GLU A 23 6.52 7.98 -7.10
CA GLU A 23 7.96 8.10 -7.33
C GLU A 23 8.28 9.02 -8.51
N GLY A 24 7.50 8.94 -9.61
CA GLY A 24 7.60 9.88 -10.73
C GLY A 24 7.41 11.36 -10.32
N SER A 25 6.59 11.62 -9.30
CA SER A 25 6.38 12.96 -8.74
C SER A 25 7.59 13.44 -7.93
N LEU A 26 8.25 12.55 -7.18
CA LEU A 26 9.53 12.82 -6.53
C LEU A 26 10.62 13.11 -7.56
N TRP A 27 10.62 12.41 -8.70
CA TRP A 27 11.52 12.68 -9.82
C TRP A 27 11.26 14.03 -10.49
N PHE A 28 10.01 14.44 -10.65
CA PHE A 28 9.68 15.78 -11.15
C PHE A 28 10.08 16.89 -10.16
N ALA A 29 9.85 16.68 -8.86
CA ALA A 29 10.36 17.57 -7.82
C ALA A 29 11.90 17.64 -7.85
N LYS A 30 12.59 16.50 -8.07
CA LYS A 30 14.05 16.40 -8.28
C LYS A 30 14.52 17.20 -9.51
N ALA A 31 13.80 17.13 -10.62
CA ALA A 31 14.12 17.89 -11.83
C ALA A 31 13.88 19.41 -11.66
N ALA A 32 12.85 19.78 -10.90
CA ALA A 32 12.57 21.17 -10.58
C ALA A 32 13.62 21.76 -9.62
N LEU A 33 13.93 21.06 -8.52
CA LEU A 33 14.88 21.49 -7.50
C LEU A 33 16.32 21.57 -8.02
N SER A 34 16.75 20.64 -8.87
CA SER A 34 18.08 20.68 -9.49
C SER A 34 18.26 21.84 -10.48
N LYS A 35 17.17 22.41 -11.01
CA LYS A 35 17.19 23.61 -11.85
C LYS A 35 17.13 24.91 -11.05
N THR A 36 16.64 24.88 -9.80
CA THR A 36 16.48 26.07 -8.96
C THR A 36 17.56 26.21 -7.87
N ALA A 37 18.32 25.16 -7.56
CA ALA A 37 19.40 25.24 -6.58
C ALA A 37 20.59 26.07 -7.13
N PRO A 38 21.06 27.12 -6.42
CA PRO A 38 22.26 27.84 -6.82
C PRO A 38 23.45 26.88 -6.86
N LYS A 39 24.23 26.90 -7.94
CA LYS A 39 25.49 26.16 -8.06
C LYS A 39 26.43 26.58 -6.90
N GLY A 40 26.42 25.86 -5.78
CA GLY A 40 27.31 26.15 -4.65
C GLY A 40 26.82 25.75 -3.26
N THR A 41 25.54 25.46 -3.04
CA THR A 41 25.06 25.02 -1.72
C THR A 41 24.91 23.49 -1.70
N GLY A 42 25.89 22.80 -1.11
CA GLY A 42 25.93 21.33 -0.97
C GLY A 42 24.91 20.77 0.03
N MET A 43 23.62 21.09 -0.11
CA MET A 43 22.61 20.77 0.89
C MET A 43 21.66 19.62 0.53
N PHE A 44 21.69 19.08 -0.69
CA PHE A 44 20.99 17.84 -1.03
C PHE A 44 21.78 17.05 -2.07
N THR A 45 22.55 16.06 -1.62
CA THR A 45 23.27 15.15 -2.51
C THR A 45 22.32 14.07 -3.06
N PRO A 46 22.52 13.59 -4.31
CA PRO A 46 21.80 12.45 -4.87
C PRO A 46 21.78 11.21 -3.95
N ASP A 47 22.82 11.02 -3.13
CA ASP A 47 22.94 9.91 -2.17
C ASP A 47 21.89 9.93 -1.07
N LEU A 48 21.46 11.11 -0.59
CA LEU A 48 20.45 11.22 0.46
C LEU A 48 19.06 10.83 -0.05
N LEU A 49 18.82 11.02 -1.35
CA LEU A 49 17.57 10.63 -2.02
C LEU A 49 17.55 9.13 -2.35
N GLY A 50 18.66 8.56 -2.82
CA GLY A 50 18.80 7.11 -2.96
C GLY A 50 18.63 6.39 -1.62
N ALA A 51 19.11 6.99 -0.53
CA ALA A 51 18.84 6.50 0.82
C ALA A 51 17.34 6.54 1.18
N ILE A 52 16.61 7.59 0.79
CA ILE A 52 15.16 7.68 1.02
C ILE A 52 14.39 6.62 0.22
N GLU A 53 14.72 6.41 -1.06
CA GLU A 53 14.13 5.34 -1.89
C GLU A 53 14.41 3.95 -1.29
N ALA A 54 15.64 3.68 -0.86
CA ALA A 54 15.98 2.43 -0.18
C ALA A 54 15.21 2.24 1.14
N GLN A 55 14.92 3.31 1.88
CA GLN A 55 14.08 3.25 3.08
C GLN A 55 12.62 2.92 2.74
N PHE A 56 12.09 3.41 1.61
CA PHE A 56 10.77 2.98 1.15
C PHE A 56 10.75 1.50 0.76
N GLY A 57 11.77 1.01 0.07
CA GLY A 57 11.90 -0.42 -0.23
C GLY A 57 11.92 -1.29 1.04
N ASN A 58 12.72 -0.91 2.04
CA ASN A 58 12.76 -1.62 3.33
C ASN A 58 11.43 -1.55 4.07
N LEU A 59 10.78 -0.38 4.09
CA LEU A 59 9.50 -0.18 4.75
C LEU A 59 8.39 -1.00 4.07
N LYS A 60 8.40 -1.06 2.73
CA LYS A 60 7.52 -1.90 1.94
C LYS A 60 7.69 -3.37 2.35
N ASP A 61 8.92 -3.87 2.39
CA ASP A 61 9.18 -5.28 2.72
C ASP A 61 8.74 -5.64 4.14
N VAL A 62 8.91 -4.72 5.10
CA VAL A 62 8.37 -4.88 6.46
C VAL A 62 6.85 -4.94 6.44
N LEU A 63 6.18 -4.00 5.78
CA LEU A 63 4.71 -3.94 5.75
C LEU A 63 4.09 -5.10 4.98
N ILE A 64 4.75 -5.63 3.95
CA ILE A 64 4.33 -6.86 3.27
C ILE A 64 4.35 -8.02 4.26
N ARG A 65 5.38 -8.13 5.11
CA ARG A 65 5.44 -9.17 6.14
C ARG A 65 4.32 -9.01 7.17
N ASP A 66 4.00 -7.78 7.56
CA ASP A 66 2.89 -7.49 8.49
C ASP A 66 1.55 -7.96 7.92
N VAL A 67 1.32 -7.79 6.60
CA VAL A 67 0.13 -8.36 5.94
C VAL A 67 0.09 -9.89 6.02
N GLY A 68 1.25 -10.55 6.02
CA GLY A 68 1.33 -11.99 6.28
C GLY A 68 0.86 -12.40 7.68
N GLY A 69 0.91 -11.49 8.65
CA GLY A 69 0.49 -11.70 10.04
C GLY A 69 -0.99 -11.42 10.31
N VAL A 70 -1.77 -11.03 9.30
CA VAL A 70 -3.21 -10.74 9.42
C VAL A 70 -3.95 -11.94 10.03
N GLY A 71 -4.65 -11.68 11.14
CA GLY A 71 -5.24 -12.71 11.99
C GLY A 71 -6.74 -12.94 11.77
N ASN A 72 -7.44 -12.03 11.08
CA ASN A 72 -8.89 -12.14 10.89
C ASN A 72 -9.29 -12.74 9.54
N TYR A 73 -10.47 -13.35 9.51
CA TYR A 73 -11.10 -13.80 8.28
C TYR A 73 -11.85 -12.65 7.61
N PHE A 74 -11.47 -12.32 6.37
CA PHE A 74 -12.19 -11.37 5.53
C PHE A 74 -11.91 -11.55 4.04
N LEU A 75 -12.77 -10.96 3.23
CA LEU A 75 -12.58 -10.85 1.79
C LEU A 75 -11.99 -9.48 1.47
N MET A 76 -11.08 -9.41 0.50
CA MET A 76 -10.53 -8.18 -0.04
C MET A 76 -10.77 -8.13 -1.55
N ASN A 77 -11.31 -7.02 -2.02
CA ASN A 77 -11.39 -6.67 -3.43
C ASN A 77 -10.60 -5.39 -3.66
N VAL A 78 -9.73 -5.39 -4.67
CA VAL A 78 -9.02 -4.22 -5.15
C VAL A 78 -9.58 -3.85 -6.52
N THR A 79 -9.93 -2.58 -6.69
CA THR A 79 -10.51 -1.99 -7.90
C THR A 79 -9.69 -0.80 -8.40
N GLY A 80 -10.04 -0.28 -9.57
CA GLY A 80 -9.38 0.88 -10.19
C GLY A 80 -8.25 0.46 -11.12
N SER A 81 -7.05 1.01 -10.93
CA SER A 81 -5.85 0.71 -11.73
C SER A 81 -5.34 -0.72 -11.58
N ILE A 82 -5.80 -1.43 -10.55
CA ILE A 82 -5.44 -2.80 -10.21
C ILE A 82 -6.70 -3.56 -9.87
N LEU A 83 -6.83 -4.75 -10.45
CA LEU A 83 -7.97 -5.62 -10.24
C LEU A 83 -7.48 -6.91 -9.59
N MET A 84 -7.85 -7.12 -8.33
CA MET A 84 -7.58 -8.39 -7.65
C MET A 84 -8.59 -8.67 -6.56
N SER A 85 -8.83 -9.95 -6.30
CA SER A 85 -9.62 -10.41 -5.15
C SER A 85 -8.83 -11.43 -4.37
N MET A 86 -8.91 -11.36 -3.04
CA MET A 86 -8.20 -12.27 -2.15
C MET A 86 -9.04 -12.56 -0.90
N THR A 87 -8.99 -13.79 -0.42
CA THR A 87 -9.56 -14.16 0.88
C THR A 87 -8.44 -14.30 1.91
N PHE A 88 -8.53 -13.55 3.00
CA PHE A 88 -7.71 -13.71 4.19
C PHE A 88 -8.38 -14.74 5.09
N ARG A 89 -7.59 -15.72 5.55
CA ARG A 89 -8.05 -16.75 6.48
C ARG A 89 -7.00 -16.95 7.57
N PRO A 90 -7.39 -16.97 8.86
CA PRO A 90 -6.45 -17.10 9.98
C PRO A 90 -5.55 -18.33 9.88
N GLU A 91 -6.05 -19.41 9.27
CA GLU A 91 -5.33 -20.67 9.08
C GLU A 91 -4.32 -20.65 7.92
N THR A 92 -4.31 -19.59 7.09
CA THR A 92 -3.37 -19.51 5.95
C THR A 92 -1.99 -19.13 6.44
N PRO A 93 -0.93 -19.91 6.12
CA PRO A 93 0.44 -19.54 6.49
C PRO A 93 0.86 -18.18 5.94
N ALA A 94 1.55 -17.37 6.74
CA ALA A 94 1.93 -15.99 6.42
C ALA A 94 2.65 -15.85 5.07
N ASN A 95 3.56 -16.78 4.76
CA ASN A 95 4.27 -16.81 3.48
C ASN A 95 3.34 -17.02 2.27
N ILE A 96 2.26 -17.79 2.45
CA ILE A 96 1.25 -18.02 1.41
C ILE A 96 0.35 -16.79 1.25
N VAL A 97 0.02 -16.10 2.34
CA VAL A 97 -0.71 -14.81 2.29
C VAL A 97 0.08 -13.80 1.48
N VAL A 98 1.36 -13.61 1.82
CA VAL A 98 2.28 -12.71 1.11
C VAL A 98 2.40 -13.10 -0.36
N TRP A 99 2.61 -14.39 -0.66
CA TRP A 99 2.71 -14.87 -2.04
C TRP A 99 1.43 -14.58 -2.83
N LYS A 100 0.24 -14.82 -2.26
CA LYS A 100 -1.03 -14.54 -2.93
C LYS A 100 -1.21 -13.06 -3.22
N LEU A 101 -0.84 -12.19 -2.28
CA LEU A 101 -0.88 -10.74 -2.46
C LEU A 101 0.02 -10.30 -3.62
N LEU A 102 1.30 -10.69 -3.58
CA LEU A 102 2.27 -10.32 -4.59
C LEU A 102 1.96 -10.91 -5.97
N ASN A 103 1.49 -12.16 -6.01
CA ASN A 103 1.07 -12.79 -7.26
C ASN A 103 -0.19 -12.11 -7.84
N GLY A 104 -1.18 -11.77 -7.00
CA GLY A 104 -2.37 -11.04 -7.45
C GLY A 104 -2.02 -9.68 -8.05
N ILE A 105 -1.08 -8.97 -7.43
CA ILE A 105 -0.54 -7.71 -7.94
C ILE A 105 0.23 -7.94 -9.24
N GLY A 106 1.15 -8.90 -9.29
CA GLY A 106 2.00 -9.17 -10.45
C GLY A 106 1.26 -9.66 -11.69
N LEU A 107 0.02 -10.14 -11.55
CA LEU A 107 -0.85 -10.49 -12.68
C LEU A 107 -1.48 -9.26 -13.36
N ASN A 108 -1.35 -8.07 -12.78
CA ASN A 108 -1.81 -6.83 -13.40
C ASN A 108 -0.70 -6.24 -14.28
N ASN A 109 -1.05 -5.69 -15.45
CA ASN A 109 -0.12 -5.03 -16.37
C ASN A 109 0.33 -3.63 -15.90
N THR A 110 0.08 -3.29 -14.63
CA THR A 110 0.31 -1.98 -14.04
C THR A 110 1.38 -2.12 -12.96
N GLU A 111 2.50 -1.41 -13.12
CA GLU A 111 3.54 -1.37 -12.09
C GLU A 111 3.05 -0.61 -10.85
N LEU A 112 3.12 -1.26 -9.69
CA LEU A 112 2.91 -0.64 -8.39
C LEU A 112 4.23 -0.07 -7.86
N GLY A 113 4.31 1.26 -7.72
CA GLY A 113 5.41 1.89 -6.99
C GLY A 113 5.40 1.51 -5.50
N ASP A 114 6.56 1.60 -4.85
CA ASP A 114 6.75 1.17 -3.46
C ASP A 114 5.82 1.92 -2.51
N GLN A 115 5.57 3.20 -2.77
CA GLN A 115 4.66 4.00 -1.96
C GLN A 115 3.20 3.52 -2.02
N VAL A 116 2.75 3.07 -3.19
CA VAL A 116 1.39 2.55 -3.34
C VAL A 116 1.28 1.21 -2.63
N MET A 117 2.30 0.35 -2.76
CA MET A 117 2.37 -0.92 -2.02
C MET A 117 2.36 -0.70 -0.51
N ILE A 118 3.13 0.27 0.00
CA ILE A 118 3.16 0.65 1.42
C ILE A 118 1.75 1.02 1.91
N GLN A 119 1.04 1.89 1.16
CA GLN A 119 -0.29 2.31 1.60
C GLN A 119 -1.33 1.20 1.46
N LEU A 120 -1.25 0.37 0.42
CA LEU A 120 -2.07 -0.84 0.29
C LEU A 120 -1.89 -1.76 1.49
N CYS A 121 -0.65 -2.09 1.87
CA CYS A 121 -0.37 -2.94 3.01
C CYS A 121 -0.92 -2.34 4.32
N LYS A 122 -0.74 -1.03 4.53
CA LYS A 122 -1.30 -0.34 5.70
C LYS A 122 -2.83 -0.40 5.74
N MET A 123 -3.52 -0.28 4.61
CA MET A 123 -4.98 -0.39 4.58
C MET A 123 -5.46 -1.78 5.00
N ILE A 124 -4.73 -2.83 4.62
CA ILE A 124 -5.05 -4.21 4.99
C ILE A 124 -4.84 -4.40 6.49
N VAL A 125 -3.71 -3.96 7.03
CA VAL A 125 -3.40 -4.08 8.47
C VAL A 125 -4.35 -3.24 9.33
N ASP A 126 -4.61 -1.98 8.95
CA ASP A 126 -5.58 -1.12 9.64
C ASP A 126 -6.98 -1.78 9.70
N PHE A 127 -7.38 -2.48 8.64
CA PHE A 127 -8.66 -3.17 8.61
C PHE A 127 -8.67 -4.40 9.52
N ASP A 128 -7.59 -5.18 9.55
CA ASP A 128 -7.43 -6.31 10.47
C ASP A 128 -7.49 -5.86 11.94
N GLU A 129 -6.82 -4.76 12.28
CA GLU A 129 -6.90 -4.14 13.61
C GLU A 129 -8.32 -3.66 13.91
N TYR A 130 -8.99 -3.03 12.95
CA TYR A 130 -10.39 -2.60 13.09
C TYR A 130 -11.31 -3.78 13.42
N LEU A 131 -11.17 -4.91 12.71
CA LEU A 131 -11.95 -6.12 12.97
C LEU A 131 -11.69 -6.68 14.37
N THR A 132 -10.42 -6.69 14.80
CA THR A 132 -10.02 -7.14 16.14
C THR A 132 -10.68 -6.32 17.24
N LEU A 133 -10.76 -5.00 17.07
CA LEU A 133 -11.40 -4.09 18.03
C LEU A 133 -12.94 -4.15 18.00
N LYS A 134 -13.52 -4.57 16.89
CA LYS A 134 -14.98 -4.64 16.67
C LYS A 134 -15.62 -5.95 17.09
N SER A 135 -15.00 -6.70 18.02
CA SER A 135 -15.23 -8.09 18.47
C SER A 135 -16.67 -8.49 18.88
N GLY A 136 -17.68 -8.13 18.11
CA GLY A 136 -19.04 -8.67 18.14
C GLY A 136 -19.28 -9.51 16.89
N ALA A 137 -20.32 -10.36 16.91
CA ALA A 137 -20.71 -11.15 15.75
C ALA A 137 -21.08 -10.20 14.60
N LEU A 138 -20.12 -9.98 13.69
CA LEU A 138 -20.37 -9.35 12.40
C LEU A 138 -21.33 -10.30 11.70
N GLY A 139 -22.62 -9.92 11.59
CA GLY A 139 -23.68 -10.76 11.01
C GLY A 139 -23.49 -11.08 9.52
N GLN A 140 -22.31 -10.80 8.97
CA GLN A 140 -21.88 -11.00 7.61
C GLN A 140 -20.35 -11.13 7.57
N THR A 141 -19.84 -11.84 6.56
CA THR A 141 -18.40 -11.88 6.29
C THR A 141 -17.89 -10.47 5.99
N PRO A 142 -16.83 -10.00 6.68
CA PRO A 142 -16.24 -8.70 6.39
C PRO A 142 -15.65 -8.68 4.97
N LEU A 143 -15.97 -7.63 4.23
CA LEU A 143 -15.45 -7.36 2.91
C LEU A 143 -14.74 -6.00 2.94
N LEU A 144 -13.45 -5.99 2.64
CA LEU A 144 -12.65 -4.80 2.38
C LEU A 144 -12.65 -4.54 0.88
N THR A 145 -13.00 -3.34 0.47
CA THR A 145 -12.88 -2.87 -0.92
C THR A 145 -11.89 -1.73 -0.96
N ILE A 146 -10.83 -1.87 -1.75
CA ILE A 146 -9.75 -0.90 -1.89
C ILE A 146 -9.75 -0.43 -3.34
N ASP A 147 -10.08 0.83 -3.57
CA ASP A 147 -9.99 1.45 -4.88
C ASP A 147 -8.65 2.18 -5.01
N ILE A 148 -7.88 1.87 -6.06
CA ILE A 148 -6.56 2.46 -6.32
C ILE A 148 -6.60 3.26 -7.61
N GLU A 149 -6.26 4.54 -7.53
CA GLU A 149 -6.12 5.45 -8.67
C GLU A 149 -4.65 5.92 -8.77
N LEU A 150 -4.00 5.67 -9.92
CA LEU A 150 -2.59 6.00 -10.22
C LEU A 150 -2.39 7.16 -11.21
#